data_AF-A0A6P1DZU4-F1
#
_entry.id   AF-A0A6P1DZU4-F1
#
_cell.length_a   1.000
_cell.length_b   1.000
_cell.length_c   1.000
_cell.angle_alpha   90.00
_cell.angle_beta   90.00
_cell.angle_gamma   90.00
#
_symmetry.space_group_name_H-M   'P 1'
#
loop_
_entity.id
_entity.type
_entity.pdbx_description
1 polymer ?
#
loop_
_entity_poly.entity_id
_entity_poly.type
_entity_poly.pdbx_seq_one_letter_code
_entity_poly.pdbx_strand_id
1 'polypeptide(L)'
;MRTEIDGVGRAPGQWIPIAIVLAALSSVTGAGCATNPAASAAPGLTIEKVASREVVVDSVRTENRSDGIRVYGSASRRISRRGAVPGQVNLAIMSPDGRVLSETQASLMRRNRQAQSARFNALLPVEAPPGSVLRVTALPDPCCSF
;
A
#
# COMPACT_ATOMS: atom_id res chain seq x y z
N MET A 1 47.31 -13.10 63.10
CA MET A 1 47.44 -11.63 63.17
C MET A 1 46.03 -11.05 63.24
N ARG A 2 45.77 -10.27 64.31
CA ARG A 2 44.54 -9.53 64.61
C ARG A 2 44.47 -8.24 63.77
N THR A 3 43.25 -7.90 63.34
CA THR A 3 42.57 -6.58 63.27
C THR A 3 41.30 -6.85 62.43
N GLU A 4 40.05 -6.85 62.88
CA GLU A 4 39.26 -5.97 63.76
C GLU A 4 39.38 -4.49 63.37
N ILE A 5 38.40 -4.00 62.58
CA ILE A 5 37.84 -2.65 62.69
C ILE A 5 36.33 -2.71 62.40
N ASP A 6 35.61 -2.03 63.28
CA ASP A 6 34.19 -1.82 63.52
C ASP A 6 33.25 -1.50 62.35
N GLY A 7 32.09 -2.17 62.41
CA GLY A 7 30.78 -1.57 62.68
C GLY A 7 30.49 -0.11 62.28
N VAL A 8 29.53 0.06 61.37
CA VAL A 8 28.56 1.17 61.43
C VAL A 8 27.17 0.59 61.20
N GLY A 9 26.34 0.65 62.25
CA GLY A 9 24.96 0.24 62.21
C GLY A 9 24.09 1.19 61.38
N ARG A 10 23.06 0.62 60.75
CA ARG A 10 21.81 1.33 60.47
C ARG A 10 20.64 0.42 60.83
N ALA A 11 19.84 0.93 61.75
CA ALA A 11 18.68 0.31 62.37
C ALA A 11 17.51 0.08 61.37
N PRO A 12 16.50 -0.71 61.75
CA PRO A 12 15.40 -1.14 60.88
C PRO A 12 14.34 -0.04 60.77
N GLY A 13 14.00 0.33 59.54
CA GLY A 13 13.02 1.37 59.22
C GLY A 13 11.84 0.80 58.46
N GLN A 14 10.76 0.60 59.20
CA GLN A 14 9.51 0.02 58.75
C GLN A 14 8.64 1.05 57.98
N TRP A 15 7.83 0.53 57.05
CA TRP A 15 6.44 0.92 56.76
C TRP A 15 6.10 1.92 55.64
N ILE A 16 5.31 1.34 54.71
CA ILE A 16 4.06 1.83 54.08
C ILE A 16 4.16 2.39 52.65
N PRO A 17 3.22 1.96 51.77
CA PRO A 17 3.31 2.06 50.33
C PRO A 17 2.67 3.35 49.81
N ILE A 18 3.22 3.89 48.72
CA ILE A 18 2.58 5.00 48.00
C ILE A 18 2.31 4.56 46.57
N ALA A 19 1.02 4.48 46.30
CA ALA A 19 0.42 4.33 44.99
C ALA A 19 1.03 5.31 43.97
N ILE A 20 1.58 4.79 42.89
CA ILE A 20 1.81 5.57 41.68
C ILE A 20 0.67 5.23 40.71
N VAL A 21 -0.40 5.97 40.91
CA VAL A 21 -1.17 6.70 39.89
C VAL A 21 -1.17 6.08 38.48
N LEU A 22 -2.35 5.59 38.09
CA LEU A 22 -2.79 5.48 36.70
C LEU A 22 -2.47 6.78 35.95
N ALA A 23 -1.55 6.72 34.99
CA ALA A 23 -1.48 7.66 33.89
C ALA A 23 -1.73 6.89 32.60
N ALA A 24 -3.01 6.80 32.23
CA ALA A 24 -3.42 6.58 30.86
C ALA A 24 -2.78 7.66 30.00
N LEU A 25 -2.05 7.30 28.94
CA LEU A 25 -1.88 8.19 27.78
C LEU A 25 -1.48 7.39 26.53
N SER A 26 -2.52 7.09 25.76
CA SER A 26 -2.56 7.30 24.31
C SER A 26 -1.54 6.54 23.46
N SER A 27 -1.96 5.35 23.05
CA SER A 27 -1.58 4.72 21.78
C SER A 27 -1.83 5.67 20.60
N VAL A 28 -0.79 6.39 20.17
CA VAL A 28 -0.73 7.00 18.83
C VAL A 28 -0.13 5.97 17.89
N THR A 29 -0.93 5.00 17.46
CA THR A 29 -0.67 4.26 16.23
C THR A 29 -1.01 5.20 15.08
N GLY A 30 -0.06 6.07 14.73
CA GLY A 30 -0.08 6.78 13.48
C GLY A 30 0.02 5.75 12.35
N ALA A 31 -1.12 5.40 11.76
CA ALA A 31 -1.14 4.76 10.46
C ALA A 31 -0.48 5.72 9.47
N GLY A 32 0.79 5.46 9.16
CA GLY A 32 1.49 6.16 8.10
C GLY A 32 0.77 5.88 6.78
N CYS A 33 -0.09 6.80 6.35
CA CYS A 33 -0.49 6.91 4.96
C CYS A 33 0.78 7.23 4.17
N ALA A 34 1.48 6.19 3.71
CA ALA A 34 2.50 6.33 2.68
C ALA A 34 1.79 6.73 1.39
N THR A 35 1.53 8.03 1.24
CA THR A 35 1.10 8.64 -0.02
C THR A 35 2.21 8.43 -1.03
N ASN A 36 2.12 7.35 -1.79
CA ASN A 36 3.05 7.03 -2.85
C ASN A 36 2.80 7.99 -4.02
N PRO A 37 3.75 8.88 -4.39
CA PRO A 37 3.46 10.13 -5.12
C PRO A 37 3.29 9.97 -6.65
N ALA A 38 2.57 8.94 -7.12
CA ALA A 38 2.39 8.73 -8.57
C ALA A 38 0.98 8.26 -8.97
N ALA A 39 -0.03 8.52 -8.12
CA ALA A 39 -1.44 8.35 -8.46
C ALA A 39 -2.09 9.72 -8.73
N SER A 40 -2.71 9.89 -9.89
CA SER A 40 -3.47 11.09 -10.26
C SER A 40 -4.89 10.66 -10.62
N ALA A 41 -5.80 10.83 -9.67
CA ALA A 41 -7.18 10.42 -9.80
C ALA A 41 -8.05 11.52 -10.41
N ALA A 42 -9.13 11.12 -11.07
CA ALA A 42 -10.20 12.01 -11.51
C ALA A 42 -10.93 12.55 -10.26
N PRO A 43 -11.60 13.71 -10.36
CA PRO A 43 -12.32 14.27 -9.22
C PRO A 43 -13.34 13.28 -8.63
N GLY A 44 -13.32 13.11 -7.31
CA GLY A 44 -14.23 12.20 -6.60
C GLY A 44 -13.88 10.71 -6.69
N LEU A 45 -12.76 10.34 -7.33
CA LEU A 45 -12.27 8.98 -7.43
C LEU A 45 -11.02 8.80 -6.55
N THR A 46 -10.95 7.70 -5.81
CA THR A 46 -9.75 7.31 -5.05
C THR A 46 -9.05 6.16 -5.78
N ILE A 47 -7.71 6.17 -5.85
CA ILE A 47 -6.95 5.07 -6.47
C ILE A 47 -6.34 4.20 -5.38
N GLU A 48 -6.65 2.91 -5.40
CA GLU A 48 -6.04 1.88 -4.56
C GLU A 48 -5.13 0.98 -5.42
N LYS A 49 -3.84 0.93 -5.09
CA LYS A 49 -2.87 0.05 -5.77
C LYS A 49 -2.62 -1.18 -4.91
N VAL A 50 -3.04 -2.36 -5.39
CA VAL A 50 -2.80 -3.64 -4.73
C VAL A 50 -1.44 -4.15 -5.18
N ALA A 51 -0.49 -4.21 -4.25
CA ALA A 51 0.85 -4.69 -4.52
C ALA A 51 0.85 -6.20 -4.80
N SER A 52 1.61 -6.61 -5.80
CA SER A 52 1.88 -8.02 -6.08
C SER A 52 3.32 -8.38 -5.70
N ARG A 53 3.61 -9.67 -5.61
CA ARG A 53 4.96 -10.19 -5.26
C ARG A 53 5.97 -9.88 -6.36
N GLU A 54 5.56 -9.96 -7.62
CA GLU A 54 6.46 -9.85 -8.76
C GLU A 54 6.44 -8.49 -9.44
N VAL A 55 5.29 -7.81 -9.38
CA VAL A 55 5.01 -6.58 -10.11
C VAL A 55 4.55 -5.49 -9.16
N VAL A 56 5.10 -4.30 -9.33
CA VAL A 56 4.71 -3.09 -8.60
C VAL A 56 4.08 -2.12 -9.59
N VAL A 57 2.93 -1.57 -9.23
CA VAL A 57 2.29 -0.49 -9.98
C VAL A 57 2.94 0.82 -9.59
N ASP A 58 3.76 1.36 -10.49
CA ASP A 58 4.54 2.57 -10.27
C ASP A 58 3.62 3.79 -10.26
N SER A 59 2.90 4.00 -11.36
CA SER A 59 2.02 5.15 -11.56
C SER A 59 0.66 4.76 -12.12
N VAL A 60 -0.36 5.50 -11.72
CA VAL A 60 -1.74 5.37 -12.23
C VAL A 60 -2.32 6.76 -12.41
N ARG A 61 -2.89 7.01 -13.58
CA ARG A 61 -3.64 8.22 -13.90
C ARG A 61 -5.00 7.83 -14.43
N THR A 62 -6.01 8.57 -14.03
CA THR A 62 -7.38 8.40 -14.56
C THR A 62 -7.86 9.69 -15.20
N GLU A 63 -8.60 9.56 -16.27
CA GLU A 63 -9.20 10.66 -17.01
C GLU A 63 -10.68 10.33 -17.25
N ASN A 64 -11.59 11.19 -16.81
CA ASN A 64 -13.01 11.05 -17.13
C ASN A 64 -13.24 11.49 -18.57
N ARG A 65 -13.96 10.67 -19.33
CA ARG A 65 -14.39 10.93 -20.70
C ARG A 65 -15.88 10.67 -20.87
N SER A 66 -16.42 11.10 -21.99
CA SER A 66 -17.84 10.87 -22.33
C SER A 66 -18.19 9.38 -22.49
N ASP A 67 -17.20 8.53 -22.79
CA ASP A 67 -17.33 7.08 -22.99
C ASP A 67 -16.95 6.25 -21.74
N GLY A 68 -16.62 6.92 -20.63
CA GLY A 68 -16.26 6.28 -19.36
C GLY A 68 -14.97 6.81 -18.75
N ILE A 69 -14.35 6.01 -17.88
CA ILE A 69 -13.10 6.38 -17.19
C ILE A 69 -11.93 5.69 -17.89
N ARG A 70 -11.03 6.51 -18.42
CA ARG A 70 -9.80 6.01 -19.02
C ARG A 70 -8.70 5.95 -17.98
N VAL A 71 -8.09 4.77 -17.85
CA VAL A 71 -7.02 4.51 -16.89
C VAL A 71 -5.72 4.30 -17.66
N TYR A 72 -4.68 4.99 -17.24
CA TYR A 72 -3.32 4.86 -17.75
C TYR A 72 -2.39 4.57 -16.59
N GLY A 73 -1.37 3.77 -16.83
CA GLY A 73 -0.37 3.57 -15.79
C GLY A 73 0.89 2.91 -16.29
N SER A 74 1.79 2.71 -15.34
CA SER A 74 2.98 1.91 -15.55
C SER A 74 3.21 0.96 -14.38
N ALA A 75 3.76 -0.19 -14.72
CA ALA A 75 4.14 -1.21 -13.77
C ALA A 75 5.56 -1.69 -14.09
N SER A 76 6.28 -2.05 -13.05
CA SER A 76 7.65 -2.55 -13.12
C SER A 76 7.79 -3.82 -12.31
N ARG A 77 8.86 -4.57 -12.53
CA ARG A 77 9.16 -5.73 -11.68
C ARG A 77 9.60 -5.24 -10.31
N ARG A 78 9.07 -5.86 -9.25
CA ARG A 78 9.47 -5.57 -7.87
C ARG A 78 10.98 -5.78 -7.67
N ILE A 79 11.49 -6.88 -8.22
CA ILE A 79 12.92 -7.20 -8.21
C ILE A 79 13.48 -6.89 -9.59
N SER A 80 14.44 -5.97 -9.66
CA SER A 80 15.15 -5.62 -10.89
C SER A 80 15.98 -6.82 -11.39
N ARG A 81 15.36 -7.66 -12.21
CA ARG A 81 15.99 -8.74 -12.98
C ARG A 81 15.79 -8.50 -14.46
N ARG A 82 16.74 -8.93 -15.30
CA ARG A 82 16.53 -8.98 -16.76
C ARG A 82 15.29 -9.81 -17.08
N GLY A 83 14.55 -9.42 -18.10
CA GLY A 83 13.36 -10.12 -18.58
C GLY A 83 12.18 -9.20 -18.84
N ALA A 84 11.08 -9.78 -19.32
CA ALA A 84 9.79 -9.10 -19.44
C ALA A 84 9.23 -8.77 -18.05
N VAL A 85 8.40 -7.71 -17.98
CA VAL A 85 7.47 -7.53 -16.86
C VAL A 85 6.33 -8.50 -17.15
N PRO A 86 6.19 -9.62 -16.41
CA PRO A 86 5.13 -10.58 -16.69
C PRO A 86 3.80 -10.03 -16.19
N GLY A 87 2.72 -10.54 -16.76
CA GLY A 87 1.38 -10.40 -16.20
C GLY A 87 0.49 -9.40 -16.90
N GLN A 88 -0.63 -9.17 -16.23
CA GLN A 88 -1.67 -8.22 -16.62
C GLN A 88 -2.04 -7.40 -15.39
N VAL A 89 -2.76 -6.30 -15.60
CA VAL A 89 -3.38 -5.58 -14.49
C VAL A 89 -4.89 -5.74 -14.56
N ASN A 90 -5.49 -6.06 -13.43
CA ASN A 90 -6.92 -6.00 -13.25
C ASN A 90 -7.31 -4.64 -12.69
N LEU A 91 -8.30 -4.03 -13.32
CA LEU A 91 -8.81 -2.71 -12.98
C LEU A 91 -10.28 -2.86 -12.62
N ALA A 92 -10.62 -2.51 -11.38
CA ALA A 92 -11.99 -2.58 -10.90
C ALA A 92 -12.39 -1.24 -10.28
N ILE A 93 -13.49 -0.66 -10.73
CA ILE A 93 -14.13 0.47 -10.05
C ILE A 93 -15.12 -0.09 -9.05
N MET A 94 -14.90 0.26 -7.79
CA MET A 94 -15.78 -0.06 -6.68
C MET A 94 -16.59 1.18 -6.32
N SER A 95 -17.88 1.00 -6.12
CA SER A 95 -18.76 2.03 -5.58
C SER A 95 -18.43 2.31 -4.11
N PRO A 96 -18.92 3.43 -3.54
CA PRO A 96 -18.73 3.75 -2.12
C PRO A 96 -19.31 2.70 -1.17
N ASP A 97 -20.33 1.95 -1.58
CA ASP A 97 -20.92 0.83 -0.84
C ASP A 97 -20.16 -0.50 -1.03
N GLY A 98 -19.04 -0.48 -1.76
CA GLY A 98 -18.13 -1.62 -1.91
C GLY A 98 -18.52 -2.61 -3.01
N ARG A 99 -19.47 -2.29 -3.89
CA ARG A 99 -19.84 -3.13 -5.05
C ARG A 99 -18.93 -2.84 -6.22
N VAL A 100 -18.62 -3.86 -7.02
CA VAL A 100 -17.88 -3.66 -8.28
C VAL A 100 -18.85 -3.12 -9.33
N LEU A 101 -18.59 -1.91 -9.82
CA LEU A 101 -19.38 -1.27 -10.88
C LEU A 101 -18.90 -1.66 -12.28
N SER A 102 -17.59 -1.78 -12.45
CA SER A 102 -16.97 -2.20 -13.70
C SER A 102 -15.63 -2.83 -13.42
N GLU A 103 -15.29 -3.86 -14.19
CA GLU A 103 -14.03 -4.57 -14.12
C GLU A 103 -13.47 -4.77 -15.52
N THR A 104 -12.17 -4.60 -15.68
CA THR A 104 -11.49 -4.75 -16.97
C THR A 104 -10.05 -5.17 -16.74
N GLN A 105 -9.57 -6.08 -17.59
CA GLN A 105 -8.18 -6.49 -17.60
C GLN A 105 -7.41 -5.73 -18.68
N ALA A 106 -6.21 -5.29 -18.36
CA ALA A 106 -5.32 -4.60 -19.28
C ALA A 106 -3.98 -5.32 -19.38
N SER A 107 -3.56 -5.56 -20.62
CA SER A 107 -2.24 -6.12 -20.90
C SER A 107 -1.13 -5.09 -20.66
N LEU A 108 0.00 -5.57 -20.14
CA LEU A 108 1.20 -4.76 -19.97
C LEU A 108 1.95 -4.63 -21.31
N MET A 109 2.11 -3.40 -21.79
CA MET A 109 2.77 -3.07 -23.05
C MET A 109 4.15 -2.46 -22.78
N ARG A 110 5.22 -3.16 -23.13
CA ARG A 110 6.58 -2.60 -23.07
C ARG A 110 6.89 -1.77 -24.30
N ARG A 111 7.68 -0.70 -24.11
CA ARG A 111 8.18 0.11 -25.22
C ARG A 111 9.19 -0.65 -26.09
N ASN A 112 10.05 -1.45 -25.46
CA ASN A 112 11.05 -2.29 -26.14
C ASN A 112 11.49 -3.46 -25.22
N ARG A 113 12.35 -4.35 -25.73
CA ARG A 113 12.84 -5.53 -24.99
C ARG A 113 13.70 -5.20 -23.75
N GLN A 114 14.31 -4.01 -23.72
CA GLN A 114 15.19 -3.55 -22.64
C GLN A 114 14.45 -2.76 -21.54
N ALA A 115 13.20 -2.35 -21.78
CA ALA A 115 12.45 -1.46 -20.90
C ALA A 115 12.10 -2.11 -19.56
N GLN A 116 12.63 -1.60 -18.44
CA GLN A 116 12.37 -2.18 -17.11
C GLN A 116 10.93 -1.95 -16.60
N SER A 117 10.16 -1.11 -17.27
CA SER A 117 8.75 -0.87 -17.02
C SER A 117 7.87 -1.18 -18.24
N ALA A 118 6.62 -1.50 -17.97
CA ALA A 118 5.57 -1.69 -18.95
C ALA A 118 4.44 -0.70 -18.68
N ARG A 119 3.81 -0.19 -19.73
CA ARG A 119 2.65 0.70 -19.66
C ARG A 119 1.38 -0.10 -19.83
N PHE A 120 0.30 0.34 -19.21
CA PHE A 120 -1.02 -0.19 -19.50
C PHE A 120 -1.99 0.96 -19.74
N ASN A 121 -3.02 0.66 -20.52
CA ASN A 121 -4.16 1.54 -20.68
C ASN A 121 -5.43 0.70 -20.79
N ALA A 122 -6.53 1.21 -20.24
CA ALA A 122 -7.85 0.61 -20.37
C ALA A 122 -8.93 1.69 -20.30
N LEU A 123 -10.10 1.35 -20.81
CA LEU A 123 -11.32 2.14 -20.68
C LEU A 123 -12.32 1.32 -19.85
N LEU A 124 -12.83 1.92 -18.78
CA LEU A 124 -13.93 1.35 -18.01
C LEU A 124 -15.19 2.12 -18.40
N PRO A 125 -16.15 1.50 -19.11
CA PRO A 125 -17.33 2.18 -19.66
C PRO A 125 -18.39 2.39 -18.57
N VAL A 126 -18.01 3.10 -17.51
CA VAL A 126 -18.86 3.40 -16.35
C VAL A 126 -18.61 4.82 -15.89
N GLU A 127 -19.66 5.46 -15.36
CA GLU A 127 -19.55 6.70 -14.63
C GLU A 127 -19.40 6.38 -13.14
N ALA A 128 -18.30 6.83 -12.52
CA ALA A 128 -18.05 6.55 -11.11
C ALA A 128 -18.71 7.60 -10.21
N PRO A 129 -19.62 7.21 -9.30
CA PRO A 129 -20.15 8.13 -8.30
C PRO A 129 -19.03 8.71 -7.42
N PRO A 130 -19.21 9.92 -6.83
CA PRO A 130 -18.25 10.47 -5.89
C PRO A 130 -18.00 9.51 -4.71
N GLY A 131 -16.73 9.36 -4.34
CA GLY A 131 -16.30 8.43 -3.30
C GLY A 131 -16.00 7.00 -3.81
N SER A 132 -16.09 6.77 -5.12
CA SER A 132 -15.70 5.49 -5.72
C SER A 132 -14.20 5.23 -5.60
N VAL A 133 -13.82 3.96 -5.62
CA VAL A 133 -12.44 3.51 -5.52
C VAL A 133 -12.06 2.71 -6.77
N LEU A 134 -11.07 3.20 -7.52
CA LEU A 134 -10.40 2.41 -8.56
C LEU A 134 -9.34 1.53 -7.91
N ARG A 135 -9.57 0.23 -7.90
CA ARG A 135 -8.60 -0.78 -7.49
C ARG A 135 -7.80 -1.27 -8.68
N VAL A 136 -6.48 -1.17 -8.58
CA VAL A 136 -5.52 -1.65 -9.58
C VAL A 136 -4.72 -2.81 -8.99
N THR A 137 -4.91 -4.00 -9.53
CA THR A 137 -4.26 -5.23 -9.04
C THR A 137 -3.36 -5.80 -10.11
N ALA A 138 -2.06 -5.95 -9.80
CA ALA A 138 -1.15 -6.64 -10.72
C ALA A 138 -1.30 -8.15 -10.59
N LEU A 139 -1.71 -8.80 -11.68
CA LEU A 139 -1.87 -10.24 -11.76
C LEU A 139 -0.62 -10.87 -12.38
N PRO A 140 -0.08 -11.97 -11.80
CA PRO A 140 0.98 -12.73 -12.44
C PRO A 140 0.47 -13.38 -13.73
N ASP A 141 1.38 -13.68 -14.66
CA ASP A 141 1.01 -14.48 -15.84
C ASP A 141 0.65 -15.90 -15.39
N PRO A 142 -0.50 -16.44 -15.84
CA PRO A 142 -0.90 -17.81 -15.50
C PRO A 142 0.09 -18.86 -16.04
N CYS A 143 0.92 -18.50 -17.02
CA CYS A 143 1.84 -19.42 -17.67
C CYS A 143 3.18 -19.64 -16.93
N CYS A 144 3.48 -18.87 -15.88
CA CYS A 144 4.81 -18.86 -15.27
C CYS A 144 4.82 -19.15 -13.75
N SER A 145 3.84 -19.90 -13.24
CA SER A 145 3.92 -20.47 -11.89
C SER A 145 4.72 -21.78 -11.95
N PHE A 146 6.00 -21.70 -11.62
CA PHE A 146 6.88 -22.87 -11.42
C PHE A 146 7.02 -23.17 -9.92
#